data_AF-J9CGU4-F1
#
_entry.id   AF-J9CGU4-F1
#
_cell.length_a   1.000
_cell.length_b   1.000
_cell.length_c   1.000
_cell.angle_alpha   90.00
_cell.angle_beta   90.00
_cell.angle_gamma   90.00
#
_symmetry.space_group_name_H-M   'P 1'
#
loop_
_entity.id
_entity.type
_entity.pdbx_description
1 polymer ?
#
loop_
_entity_poly.entity_id
_entity_poly.type
_entity_poly.pdbx_seq_one_letter_code
_entity_poly.pdbx_strand_id
1 'polypeptide(L)' 'MEATNKIAILGANGKAGKFIVNHALEKGYQAKILTRTSENMRI' A
#
# COMPACT_ATOMS: atom_id res chain seq x y z
N MET A 1 -19.19 11.01 10.18
CA MET A 1 -17.77 10.58 10.13
C MET A 1 -17.29 10.82 8.72
N GLU A 2 -16.23 11.60 8.51
CA GLU A 2 -15.57 11.61 7.20
C GLU A 2 -14.99 10.23 6.91
N ALA A 3 -15.20 9.71 5.69
CA ALA A 3 -14.61 8.44 5.29
C ALA A 3 -13.09 8.58 5.21
N THR A 4 -12.35 7.73 5.92
CA THR A 4 -10.88 7.72 5.79
C THR A 4 -10.49 7.00 4.50
N ASN A 5 -9.94 7.74 3.55
CA ASN A 5 -9.37 7.16 2.33
C ASN A 5 -7.90 6.74 2.52
N LYS A 6 -7.37 6.81 3.75
CA LYS A 6 -6.01 6.39 4.10
C LYS A 6 -5.99 4.98 4.65
N ILE A 7 -5.16 4.12 4.05
CA ILE A 7 -4.97 2.73 4.48
C ILE A 7 -3.50 2.46 4.79
N ALA A 8 -3.23 1.62 5.79
CA ALA A 8 -1.88 1.14 6.08
C ALA A 8 -1.71 -0.28 5.50
N ILE A 9 -0.66 -0.51 4.71
CA ILE A 9 -0.35 -1.82 4.13
C ILE A 9 0.98 -2.31 4.68
N LEU A 10 0.93 -3.40 5.45
CA LEU A 10 2.07 -4.04 6.07
C LEU A 10 2.58 -5.20 5.19
N GLY A 11 3.90 -5.36 5.10
CA GLY A 11 4.49 -6.44 4.29
C GLY A 11 4.37 -6.21 2.78
N ALA A 12 4.27 -4.95 2.37
CA ALA A 12 4.02 -4.57 0.98
C ALA A 12 5.10 -5.02 -0.02
N ASN A 13 6.28 -5.43 0.43
CA ASN A 13 7.35 -5.95 -0.43
C ASN A 13 7.02 -7.32 -1.06
N GLY A 14 6.12 -8.10 -0.47
CA GLY A 14 5.71 -9.40 -1.01
C GLY A 14 4.81 -9.27 -2.25
N LYS A 15 4.63 -10.35 -3.01
CA LYS A 15 3.80 -10.37 -4.23
C LYS A 15 2.37 -9.89 -3.97
N ALA A 16 1.74 -10.42 -2.92
CA ALA A 16 0.38 -10.03 -2.53
C ALA A 16 0.34 -8.57 -2.05
N GLY A 17 1.33 -8.15 -1.24
CA GLY A 17 1.44 -6.79 -0.77
C GLY A 17 1.51 -5.77 -1.90
N LYS A 18 2.36 -6.01 -2.91
CA LYS A 18 2.48 -5.15 -4.11
C LYS A 18 1.17 -5.07 -4.88
N PHE A 19 0.49 -6.20 -5.09
CA PHE A 19 -0.81 -6.23 -5.76
C PHE A 19 -1.85 -5.37 -5.02
N ILE A 20 -1.94 -5.52 -3.69
CA ILE A 20 -2.90 -4.77 -2.86
C ILE A 20 -2.60 -3.27 -2.89
N VAL A 21 -1.33 -2.88 -2.85
CA VAL A 21 -0.95 -1.46 -2.95
C VAL A 21 -1.43 -0.87 -4.27
N ASN A 22 -1.08 -1.50 -5.40
CA ASN A 22 -1.48 -0.99 -6.72
C ASN A 22 -3.00 -0.89 -6.86
N HIS A 23 -3.71 -1.94 -6.43
CA HIS A 23 -5.16 -1.95 -6.48
C HIS A 23 -5.78 -0.84 -5.61
N ALA A 24 -5.22 -0.58 -4.42
CA ALA A 24 -5.71 0.50 -3.56
C ALA A 24 -5.48 1.88 -4.18
N LEU A 25 -4.31 2.10 -4.79
CA LEU A 25 -4.00 3.36 -5.48
C LEU A 25 -4.94 3.57 -6.69
N GLU A 26 -5.20 2.54 -7.49
CA GLU A 26 -6.16 2.57 -8.62
C GLU A 26 -7.59 2.93 -8.16
N LYS A 27 -7.96 2.54 -6.95
CA LYS A 27 -9.28 2.85 -6.35
C LYS A 27 -9.33 4.22 -5.67
N GLY A 28 -8.25 5.00 -5.69
CA GLY A 28 -8.19 6.34 -5.13
C GLY A 28 -7.89 6.39 -3.63
N TYR A 29 -7.46 5.26 -3.03
CA TYR A 29 -6.98 5.28 -1.65
C TYR A 29 -5.57 5.86 -1.55
N GLN A 30 -5.31 6.53 -0.44
CA GLN A 30 -3.96 6.91 -0.03
C GLN A 30 -3.34 5.76 0.78
N ALA A 31 -2.26 5.17 0.27
CA ALA A 31 -1.60 4.06 0.94
C ALA A 31 -0.38 4.52 1.75
N LYS A 32 -0.31 4.14 3.03
CA LYS A 32 0.89 4.22 3.87
C LYS A 32 1.49 2.83 4.01
N ILE A 33 2.74 2.68 3.60
CA ILE A 33 3.35 1.38 3.42
C ILE A 33 4.41 1.14 4.49
N LEU A 34 4.35 -0.04 5.13
CA LEU A 34 5.39 -0.50 6.04
C LEU A 34 6.10 -1.72 5.43
N THR A 35 7.39 -1.56 5.18
CA THR A 35 8.28 -2.64 4.74
C THR A 35 9.58 -2.56 5.55
N ARG A 36 10.28 -3.69 5.67
CA ARG A 36 11.56 -3.74 6.39
C ARG A 36 12.67 -2.97 5.65
N THR A 37 12.66 -3.06 4.33
CA THR A 37 13.64 -2.43 3.43
C THR A 37 12.88 -1.84 2.24
N SER A 38 12.87 -0.53 2.11
CA SER A 38 12.12 0.18 1.07
C SER A 38 12.79 0.15 -0.30
N GLU A 39 14.09 -0.14 -0.37
CA GLU A 39 14.89 -0.12 -1.61
C GLU A 39 14.36 -1.06 -2.71
N ASN A 40 13.72 -2.17 -2.31
CA ASN A 40 13.17 -3.18 -3.23
C ASN A 40 11.68 -2.93 -3.59
N MET A 41 11.12 -1.84 -3.10
CA MET A 41 9.74 -1.45 -3.36
C MET A 41 9.69 -0.63 -4.66
N ARG A 42 8.99 -1.17 -5.67
CA ARG A 42 8.66 -0.46 -6.90
C ARG A 42 7.15 -0.45 -7.01
N ILE A 43 6.58 0.75 -7.02
CA ILE A 43 5.14 1.04 -7.00
C ILE A 43 4.91 2.21 -7.93
#